data_AF-A0A150HD57-F1
#
_entry.id   AF-A0A150HD57-F1
#
_cell.length_a   1.000
_cell.length_b   1.000
_cell.length_c   1.000
_cell.angle_alpha   90.00
_cell.angle_beta   90.00
_cell.angle_gamma   90.00
#
_symmetry.space_group_name_H-M   'P 1'
#
loop_
_entity.id
_entity.type
_entity.pdbx_description
1 polymer ?
#
loop_
_entity_poly.entity_id
_entity_poly.type
_entity_poly.pdbx_seq_one_letter_code
_entity_poly.pdbx_strand_id
1 'polypeptide(L)'
;MEPATAVVSLVSPEAMHSIRSSFCNQVHYFASREDAAGWLTEHPMAQILTVADAFEVGSTLITEMLERPRTGADELSGSCCGPETCC
;
A
#
# COMPACT_ATOMS: atom_id res chain seq x y z
N MET A 1 21.31 2.20 0.46
CA MET A 1 20.48 1.81 -0.70
C MET A 1 21.39 1.61 -1.88
N GLU A 2 21.15 0.60 -2.71
CA GLU A 2 21.96 0.33 -3.91
C GLU A 2 21.04 0.05 -5.11
N PRO A 3 21.14 0.81 -6.21
CA PRO A 3 21.94 2.03 -6.37
C PRO A 3 21.38 3.19 -5.53
N ALA A 4 22.20 4.21 -5.27
CA ALA A 4 21.77 5.43 -4.58
C ALA A 4 20.68 6.20 -5.34
N THR A 5 20.58 6.01 -6.65
CA THR A 5 19.58 6.62 -7.53
C THR A 5 18.24 5.89 -7.56
N ALA A 6 18.09 4.79 -6.80
CA ALA A 6 16.89 3.97 -6.85
C ALA A 6 15.62 4.77 -6.50
N VAL A 7 14.54 4.47 -7.23
CA VAL A 7 13.23 5.11 -7.08
C VAL A 7 12.11 4.09 -7.02
N VAL A 8 10.94 4.53 -6.55
CA VAL A 8 9.73 3.72 -6.41
C VAL A 8 8.57 4.40 -7.13
N SER A 9 7.77 3.64 -7.86
CA SER A 9 6.49 4.10 -8.39
C SER A 9 5.36 3.96 -7.37
N LEU A 10 4.48 4.95 -7.30
CA LEU A 10 3.24 4.92 -6.55
C LEU A 10 2.09 5.33 -7.45
N VAL A 11 1.00 4.57 -7.41
CA VAL A 11 -0.24 4.88 -8.13
C VAL A 11 -1.34 5.12 -7.10
N SER A 12 -2.10 6.20 -7.27
CA SER A 12 -3.36 6.38 -6.55
C SER A 12 -4.48 5.77 -7.39
N PRO A 13 -5.01 4.58 -7.03
CA PRO A 13 -6.08 3.97 -7.80
C PRO A 13 -7.39 4.75 -7.62
N GLU A 14 -8.06 5.07 -8.72
CA GLU A 14 -9.39 5.71 -8.69
C GLU A 14 -10.45 4.80 -8.04
N ALA A 15 -10.31 3.49 -8.19
CA ALA A 15 -11.18 2.49 -7.58
C ALA A 15 -10.35 1.36 -6.93
N MET A 16 -10.55 1.15 -5.63
CA MET A 16 -9.93 0.05 -4.88
C MET A 16 -10.87 -1.15 -4.81
N HIS A 17 -10.78 -2.04 -5.80
CA HIS A 17 -11.45 -3.33 -5.75
C HIS A 17 -10.64 -4.36 -4.94
N SER A 18 -9.33 -4.42 -5.18
CA SER A 18 -8.40 -5.26 -4.44
C SER A 18 -7.07 -4.53 -4.30
N ILE A 19 -6.54 -4.45 -3.07
CA ILE A 19 -5.27 -3.80 -2.78
C ILE A 19 -4.14 -4.33 -3.69
N ARG A 20 -4.14 -5.64 -3.95
CA ARG A 20 -3.05 -6.27 -4.69
C ARG A 20 -3.07 -5.88 -6.16
N SER A 21 -4.24 -5.96 -6.81
CA SER A 21 -4.37 -5.64 -8.23
C SER A 21 -4.42 -4.14 -8.50
N SER A 22 -5.07 -3.36 -7.63
CA SER A 22 -5.26 -1.92 -7.82
C SER A 22 -4.05 -1.10 -7.37
N PHE A 23 -3.21 -1.60 -6.46
CA PHE A 23 -2.07 -0.85 -5.92
C PHE A 23 -0.77 -1.64 -5.99
N CYS A 24 -0.64 -2.77 -5.28
CA CYS A 24 0.66 -3.44 -5.14
C CYS A 24 1.30 -3.84 -6.47
N ASN A 25 0.50 -4.31 -7.43
CA ASN A 25 0.99 -4.70 -8.75
C ASN A 25 1.52 -3.52 -9.59
N GLN A 26 1.25 -2.28 -9.18
CA GLN A 26 1.66 -1.05 -9.86
C GLN A 26 2.82 -0.33 -9.14
N VAL A 27 3.26 -0.87 -8.00
CA VAL A 27 4.37 -0.33 -7.19
C VAL A 27 5.64 -1.09 -7.53
N HIS A 28 6.58 -0.42 -8.17
CA HIS A 28 7.81 -1.01 -8.69
C HIS A 28 9.04 -0.23 -8.23
N TYR A 29 10.14 -0.95 -8.04
CA TYR A 29 11.47 -0.35 -7.90
C TYR A 29 12.11 -0.17 -9.27
N PHE A 30 12.80 0.93 -9.46
CA PHE A 30 13.66 1.19 -10.61
C PHE A 30 15.05 1.62 -10.13
N ALA A 31 16.09 1.31 -10.91
CA ALA A 31 17.46 1.69 -10.59
C ALA A 31 17.69 3.22 -10.66
N SER A 32 16.90 3.92 -11.49
CA SER A 32 16.88 5.37 -11.59
C SER A 32 15.53 5.87 -12.10
N ARG A 33 15.29 7.20 -12.05
CA ARG A 33 14.13 7.83 -12.69
C ARG A 33 14.13 7.65 -14.21
N GLU A 34 15.30 7.57 -14.82
CA GLU A 34 15.46 7.39 -16.26
C GLU A 34 15.02 5.98 -16.67
N ASP A 35 15.38 4.96 -15.88
CA ASP A 35 14.94 3.58 -16.09
C ASP A 35 13.42 3.41 -15.91
N ALA A 36 12.79 4.28 -15.11
CA ALA A 36 11.34 4.30 -14.93
C ALA A 36 10.57 4.98 -16.09
N ALA A 37 11.26 5.71 -16.97
CA ALA A 37 10.62 6.60 -17.94
C ALA A 37 9.67 5.85 -18.88
N GLY A 38 10.07 4.68 -19.39
CA GLY A 38 9.22 3.87 -20.25
C GLY A 38 7.90 3.47 -19.58
N TRP A 39 7.99 2.98 -18.33
CA TRP A 39 6.81 2.59 -17.56
C TRP A 39 5.88 3.77 -17.26
N LEU A 40 6.42 4.97 -17.00
CA LEU A 40 5.62 6.18 -16.75
C LEU A 40 4.82 6.64 -17.96
N THR A 41 5.29 6.37 -19.18
CA THR A 41 4.50 6.71 -20.39
C THR A 41 3.19 5.94 -20.45
N GLU A 42 3.17 4.72 -19.92
CA GLU A 42 1.99 3.86 -19.84
C GLU A 42 1.15 4.16 -18.58
N HIS A 43 1.73 4.81 -17.57
CA HIS A 43 1.13 5.07 -16.26
C HIS A 43 1.23 6.57 -15.90
N PRO A 44 0.53 7.46 -16.64
CA PRO A 44 0.71 8.91 -16.50
C PRO A 44 0.25 9.46 -15.14
N MET A 45 -0.60 8.71 -14.42
CA MET A 45 -1.04 9.06 -13.06
C MET A 45 -0.08 8.59 -11.97
N ALA A 46 0.99 7.87 -12.32
CA ALA A 46 1.95 7.38 -11.35
C ALA A 46 2.91 8.50 -10.92
N GLN A 47 3.28 8.45 -9.64
CA GLN A 47 4.31 9.28 -9.06
C GLN A 47 5.59 8.47 -8.89
N ILE A 48 6.75 9.12 -9.12
CA ILE A 48 8.07 8.55 -8.81
C ILE A 48 8.66 9.26 -7.61
N LEU A 49 8.92 8.48 -6.57
CA LEU A 49 9.59 8.92 -5.35
C LEU A 49 10.98 8.31 -5.24
N THR A 50 11.89 8.97 -4.51
CA THR A 50 13.11 8.28 -4.07
C THR A 50 12.75 7.19 -3.06
N VAL A 51 13.64 6.20 -2.87
CA VAL A 51 13.44 5.18 -1.82
C VAL A 51 13.34 5.81 -0.43
N ALA A 52 14.06 6.90 -0.17
CA ALA A 52 13.98 7.63 1.08
C ALA A 52 12.61 8.29 1.28
N ASP A 53 12.09 8.99 0.27
CA ASP A 53 10.77 9.64 0.37
C ASP A 53 9.65 8.59 0.52
N ALA A 54 9.74 7.47 -0.19
CA ALA A 54 8.78 6.36 -0.07
C ALA A 54 8.79 5.74 1.35
N PHE A 55 9.96 5.67 1.99
CA PHE A 55 10.09 5.22 3.37
C PHE A 55 9.41 6.18 4.35
N GLU A 56 9.58 7.49 4.18
CA GLU A 56 8.94 8.50 5.03
C GLU A 56 7.40 8.47 4.89
N VAL A 57 6.90 8.31 3.66
CA VAL A 57 5.46 8.13 3.39
C VAL A 57 4.92 6.90 4.12
N GLY A 58 5.60 5.75 3.99
CA GLY A 58 5.19 4.51 4.65
C GLY A 58 5.25 4.61 6.18
N SER A 59 6.27 5.25 6.72
CA SER A 59 6.46 5.43 8.17
C SER A 59 5.39 6.34 8.77
N THR A 60 5.04 7.42 8.07
CA THR A 60 3.94 8.31 8.45
C THR A 60 2.62 7.56 8.46
N LEU A 61 2.32 6.82 7.38
CA LEU A 61 1.10 6.02 7.27
C LEU A 61 0.98 4.99 8.40
N ILE A 62 2.04 4.25 8.70
CA ILE A 62 2.05 3.26 9.79
C ILE A 62 1.82 3.94 11.14
N THR A 63 2.47 5.07 11.38
CA THR A 63 2.33 5.82 12.63
C THR A 63 0.87 6.24 12.83
N GLU A 64 0.26 6.85 11.81
CA GLU A 64 -1.16 7.22 11.84
C GLU A 64 -2.07 6.00 12.04
N MET A 65 -1.79 4.87 11.40
CA MET A 65 -2.57 3.65 11.56
C MET A 65 -2.51 3.08 12.98
N LEU A 66 -1.35 3.19 13.64
CA LEU A 66 -1.16 2.72 15.02
C LEU A 66 -1.78 3.67 16.05
N GLU A 67 -1.79 4.98 15.78
CA GLU A 67 -2.42 5.99 16.64
C GLU A 67 -3.94 6.02 16.51
N ARG A 68 -4.49 5.49 15.41
CA ARG A 68 -5.94 5.34 15.24
C ARG A 68 -6.48 4.30 16.22
N PRO A 69 -7.46 4.66 17.08
CA PRO A 69 -8.19 3.66 17.86
C PRO A 69 -8.80 2.64 16.90
N ARG A 70 -8.57 1.34 17.15
CA ARG A 70 -9.22 0.25 16.42
C ARG A 70 -10.73 0.38 16.61
N THR A 71 -11.39 1.07 15.69
CA THR A 71 -12.84 1.17 15.67
C THR A 71 -13.33 0.02 14.79
N GLY A 72 -13.82 -1.06 15.40
CA GLY A 72 -14.57 -2.11 14.69
C GLY A 72 -13.95 -3.51 14.56
N ALA A 73 -13.39 -4.08 15.63
CA ALA A 73 -13.27 -5.55 15.73
C ALA A 73 -13.80 -6.05 17.08
N ASP A 74 -15.03 -5.65 17.43
CA ASP A 74 -15.75 -6.18 18.60
C ASP A 74 -17.24 -6.48 18.34
N GLU A 75 -17.79 -6.28 17.13
CA GLU A 75 -19.24 -6.52 16.93
C GLU A 75 -19.64 -7.54 15.86
N LEU A 76 -18.71 -8.20 15.15
CA LEU A 76 -19.08 -9.25 14.19
C LEU A 76 -18.07 -10.40 14.18
N SER A 77 -17.86 -11.04 15.34
CA SER A 77 -17.38 -12.42 15.39
C SER A 77 -18.09 -13.19 16.50
N GLY A 78 -19.32 -13.61 16.20
CA GLY A 78 -19.85 -14.90 16.59
C GLY A 78 -19.72 -15.30 18.06
N SER A 79 -20.65 -14.83 18.89
CA SER A 79 -21.16 -15.66 19.99
C SER A 79 -21.82 -16.90 19.38
N CYS A 80 -21.07 -17.99 19.29
CA CYS A 80 -21.59 -19.33 19.00
C CYS A 80 -21.32 -20.28 20.18
N CYS A 81 -21.43 -19.79 21.41
CA CYS A 81 -21.37 -20.63 22.61
C CYS A 81 -22.66 -20.49 23.41
N GLY A 82 -23.75 -21.03 22.86
CA GLY A 82 -24.92 -21.45 23.64
C GLY A 82 -24.81 -22.96 23.92
N PRO A 83 -25.35 -23.46 25.04
CA PRO A 83 -25.10 -24.84 25.50
C PRO A 83 -25.68 -25.95 24.60
N GLU A 84 -26.47 -25.63 23.57
CA GLU A 84 -27.33 -26.62 22.91
C GLU A 84 -27.21 -26.64 21.37
N THR A 85 -26.22 -25.98 20.75
CA THR A 85 -26.06 -26.06 19.27
C THR A 85 -24.67 -25.68 18.79
N CYS A 86 -23.85 -26.68 18.46
CA CYS A 86 -22.64 -26.53 17.65
C CYS A 86 -22.99 -26.75 16.17
N CYS A 87 -22.48 -25.89 15.28
CA CYS A 87 -22.39 -26.17 13.84
C CYS A 87 -21.17 -27.05 13.55
#